data_AF-A0A4V3PCN3-F1
#
_entry.id   AF-A0A4V3PCN3-F1
#
_cell.length_a   1.000
_cell.length_b   1.000
_cell.length_c   1.000
_cell.angle_alpha   90.00
_cell.angle_beta   90.00
_cell.angle_gamma   90.00
#
_symmetry.space_group_name_H-M   'P 1'
#
loop_
_entity.id
_entity.type
_entity.pdbx_description
1 polymer ?
#
loop_
_entity_poly.entity_id
_entity_poly.type
_entity_poly.pdbx_seq_one_letter_code
_entity_poly.pdbx_strand_id
1 'polypeptide(L)'
;GGFLPSIFLVAVLVIAAGWFVLRFTVFGRMIFAVGTNDEAVRLSGHNPDFYKVAAFTISGLTAGIAAMVYLLRLNIGSPIAGVGYELNAIAAVIIGGTSLSGGKGSIVGTLVGACILQVLSTGLQ
;
A
#
# COMPACT_ATOMS: atom_id res chain seq x y z
N GLY A 1 -28.96 2.20 14.15
CA GLY A 1 -28.83 1.66 12.78
C GLY A 1 -27.38 1.79 12.39
N GLY A 2 -26.69 0.66 12.24
CA GLY A 2 -25.23 0.59 12.16
C GLY A 2 -24.66 1.30 10.94
N PHE A 3 -24.20 2.53 11.13
CA PHE A 3 -23.19 3.09 10.26
C PHE A 3 -21.91 2.29 10.51
N LEU A 4 -21.50 1.48 9.53
CA LEU A 4 -20.10 1.09 9.43
C LEU A 4 -19.26 2.37 9.64
N PRO A 5 -18.26 2.37 10.53
CA PRO A 5 -17.43 3.54 10.76
C PRO A 5 -16.95 4.06 9.41
N SER A 6 -17.17 5.33 9.09
CA SER A 6 -16.82 5.94 7.80
C SER A 6 -15.38 5.64 7.38
N ILE A 7 -14.49 5.51 8.36
CA ILE A 7 -13.10 5.07 8.27
C ILE A 7 -12.95 3.69 7.60
N PHE A 8 -13.77 2.71 7.98
CA PHE A 8 -13.73 1.36 7.39
C PHE A 8 -14.16 1.38 5.93
N LEU A 9 -15.15 2.19 5.59
CA LEU A 9 -15.63 2.38 4.22
C LEU A 9 -14.55 2.98 3.32
N VAL A 10 -13.82 3.99 3.80
CA VAL A 10 -12.68 4.58 3.08
C VAL A 10 -11.57 3.54 2.88
N ALA A 11 -11.23 2.77 3.91
CA ALA A 11 -10.21 1.73 3.81
C ALA A 11 -10.58 0.68 2.74
N VAL A 12 -11.81 0.16 2.79
CA VAL A 12 -12.31 -0.82 1.81
C VAL A 12 -12.28 -0.23 0.39
N LEU A 13 -12.65 1.03 0.21
CA LEU A 13 -12.64 1.69 -1.09
C LEU A 13 -11.22 1.83 -1.65
N VAL A 14 -10.25 2.27 -0.83
CA VAL A 14 -8.84 2.37 -1.23
C VAL A 14 -8.27 1.00 -1.60
N ILE A 15 -8.58 -0.02 -0.81
CA ILE A 15 -8.18 -1.42 -1.07
C ILE A 15 -8.77 -1.92 -2.39
N ALA A 16 -10.08 -1.72 -2.60
CA ALA A 16 -10.77 -2.17 -3.80
C ALA A 16 -10.23 -1.45 -5.04
N ALA A 17 -9.99 -0.13 -4.95
CA ALA A 17 -9.39 0.66 -6.01
C ALA A 17 -7.97 0.17 -6.33
N GLY A 18 -7.13 -0.04 -5.32
CA GLY A 18 -5.78 -0.58 -5.49
C GLY A 18 -5.81 -1.97 -6.13
N TRP A 19 -6.69 -2.85 -5.66
CA TRP A 19 -6.86 -4.21 -6.19
C TRP A 19 -7.29 -4.18 -7.66
N PHE A 20 -8.25 -3.31 -7.99
CA PHE A 20 -8.71 -3.13 -9.35
C PHE A 20 -7.58 -2.63 -10.27
N VAL A 21 -6.85 -1.61 -9.84
CA VAL A 21 -5.71 -1.07 -10.58
C VAL A 21 -4.65 -2.15 -10.80
N LEU A 22 -4.25 -2.85 -9.75
CA LEU A 22 -3.18 -3.84 -9.85
C LEU A 22 -3.57 -5.07 -10.70
N ARG A 23 -4.84 -5.51 -10.62
CA ARG A 23 -5.33 -6.73 -11.28
C ARG A 23 -5.77 -6.50 -12.73
N PHE A 24 -6.44 -5.39 -13.01
CA PHE A 24 -7.13 -5.17 -14.29
C PHE A 24 -6.44 -4.15 -15.21
N THR A 25 -5.52 -3.33 -14.71
CA THR A 25 -4.87 -2.31 -15.56
C THR A 25 -3.52 -2.77 -16.11
N VAL A 26 -3.13 -2.18 -17.25
CA VAL A 26 -1.79 -2.35 -17.83
C VAL A 26 -0.72 -1.84 -16.87
N PHE A 27 -1.03 -0.80 -16.10
CA PHE A 27 -0.13 -0.22 -15.10
C PHE A 27 0.33 -1.24 -14.06
N GLY A 28 -0.58 -2.04 -13.52
CA GLY A 28 -0.24 -3.11 -12.57
C GLY A 28 0.73 -4.14 -13.16
N ARG A 29 0.48 -4.59 -14.40
CA ARG A 29 1.39 -5.52 -15.11
C ARG A 29 2.78 -4.91 -15.35
N MET A 30 2.82 -3.64 -15.73
CA MET A 30 4.09 -2.93 -15.96
C MET A 30 4.88 -2.74 -14.67
N ILE A 31 4.22 -2.48 -13.53
CA ILE A 31 4.91 -2.42 -12.23
C ILE A 31 5.62 -3.75 -11.90
N PHE A 32 4.94 -4.88 -12.10
CA PHE A 32 5.57 -6.19 -11.89
C PHE A 32 6.72 -6.44 -12.87
N ALA A 33 6.56 -6.07 -14.13
CA ALA A 33 7.60 -6.20 -15.15
C ALA A 33 8.85 -5.37 -14.82
N VAL A 34 8.66 -4.09 -14.43
CA VAL A 34 9.74 -3.19 -13.99
C VAL A 34 10.45 -3.76 -12.75
N GLY A 35 9.69 -4.35 -11.82
CA GLY A 35 10.24 -4.99 -10.63
C GLY A 35 11.05 -6.26 -10.92
N THR A 36 10.76 -7.01 -11.99
CA THR A 36 11.54 -8.20 -12.37
C THR A 36 12.77 -7.84 -13.17
N ASN A 37 12.62 -6.99 -14.18
CA ASN A 37 13.74 -6.62 -15.05
C ASN A 37 13.47 -5.26 -15.72
N ASP A 38 14.07 -4.21 -15.13
CA ASP A 38 14.01 -2.84 -15.64
C ASP A 38 14.54 -2.72 -17.07
N GLU A 39 15.67 -3.39 -17.37
CA GLU A 39 16.29 -3.35 -18.69
C GLU A 39 15.39 -3.97 -19.76
N ALA A 40 14.69 -5.06 -19.45
CA ALA A 40 13.75 -5.69 -20.37
C ALA A 40 12.56 -4.76 -20.71
N VAL A 41 12.07 -3.99 -19.74
CA VAL A 41 11.02 -2.98 -19.97
C VAL A 41 11.53 -1.86 -20.87
N ARG A 42 12.76 -1.39 -20.63
CA ARG A 42 13.40 -0.36 -21.46
C ARG A 42 13.63 -0.82 -22.90
N LEU A 43 14.07 -2.07 -23.08
CA LEU A 43 14.24 -2.70 -24.40
C LEU A 43 12.89 -2.91 -25.11
N SER A 44 11.80 -3.05 -24.36
CA SER A 44 10.42 -3.15 -24.89
C SER A 44 9.82 -1.77 -25.25
N GLY A 45 10.62 -0.71 -25.27
CA GLY A 45 10.20 0.64 -25.67
C GLY A 45 9.38 1.40 -24.62
N HIS A 46 9.31 0.89 -23.39
CA HIS A 46 8.59 1.55 -22.29
C HIS A 46 9.58 2.22 -21.34
N ASN A 47 9.24 3.39 -20.80
CA ASN A 47 10.09 4.07 -19.82
C ASN A 47 9.79 3.54 -18.40
N PRO A 48 10.69 2.75 -17.77
CA PRO A 48 10.47 2.19 -16.44
C PRO A 48 10.37 3.27 -15.36
N ASP A 49 11.04 4.41 -15.54
CA ASP A 49 11.06 5.49 -14.54
C ASP A 49 9.69 6.16 -14.38
N PHE A 50 8.89 6.22 -15.46
CA PHE A 50 7.51 6.70 -15.37
C PHE A 50 6.67 5.84 -14.41
N TYR A 51 6.80 4.52 -14.49
CA TYR A 51 6.07 3.60 -13.62
C TYR A 51 6.54 3.67 -12.16
N LYS A 52 7.85 3.87 -11.93
CA LYS A 52 8.40 4.09 -10.58
C LYS A 52 7.85 5.38 -9.98
N VAL A 53 7.93 6.49 -10.71
CA VAL A 53 7.42 7.80 -10.24
C VAL A 53 5.94 7.70 -9.91
N ALA A 54 5.13 7.10 -10.80
CA ALA A 54 3.70 6.90 -10.56
C ALA A 54 3.43 6.03 -9.31
N ALA A 55 4.21 4.97 -9.08
CA ALA A 55 4.09 4.15 -7.87
C ALA A 55 4.37 4.94 -6.59
N PHE A 56 5.42 5.77 -6.57
CA PHE A 56 5.72 6.65 -5.45
C PHE A 56 4.64 7.73 -5.24
N THR A 57 4.08 8.28 -6.32
CA THR A 57 2.98 9.24 -6.24
C THR A 57 1.72 8.61 -5.63
N ILE A 58 1.36 7.39 -6.05
CA ILE A 58 0.22 6.65 -5.49
C ILE A 58 0.46 6.32 -4.01
N SER A 59 1.68 5.91 -3.65
CA SER A 59 2.06 5.69 -2.25
C SER A 59 1.85 6.95 -1.40
N GLY A 60 2.37 8.09 -1.86
CA GLY A 60 2.19 9.38 -1.18
C GLY A 60 0.71 9.80 -1.06
N LEU A 61 -0.08 9.59 -2.12
CA LEU A 61 -1.53 9.86 -2.09
C LEU A 61 -2.23 9.00 -1.03
N THR A 62 -1.95 7.69 -1.00
CA THR A 62 -2.55 6.78 -0.01
C THR A 62 -2.09 7.07 1.41
N ALA A 63 -0.82 7.45 1.61
CA ALA A 63 -0.31 7.87 2.90
C ALA A 63 -0.99 9.17 3.38
N GLY A 64 -1.20 10.14 2.48
CA GLY A 64 -1.95 11.36 2.78
C GLY A 64 -3.40 11.11 3.19
N ILE A 65 -4.10 10.22 2.47
CA ILE A 65 -5.46 9.80 2.82
C ILE A 65 -5.47 9.11 4.19
N ALA A 66 -4.52 8.20 4.44
CA ALA A 66 -4.41 7.51 5.73
C ALA A 66 -4.14 8.48 6.89
N ALA A 67 -3.25 9.46 6.70
CA ALA A 67 -2.96 10.50 7.68
C ALA A 67 -4.19 11.37 7.97
N MET A 68 -4.92 11.78 6.93
CA MET A 68 -6.15 12.57 7.10
C MET A 68 -7.20 11.81 7.91
N VAL A 69 -7.41 10.52 7.60
CA VAL A 69 -8.33 9.64 8.34
C VAL A 69 -7.88 9.45 9.79
N TYR A 70 -6.57 9.31 10.02
CA TYR A 70 -6.00 9.17 11.36
C TYR A 70 -6.19 10.43 12.22
N LEU A 71 -5.96 11.61 11.65
CA LEU A 71 -6.18 12.90 12.31
C LEU A 71 -7.65 13.11 12.69
N LEU A 72 -8.58 12.78 11.79
CA LEU A 72 -10.02 12.84 12.06
C LEU A 72 -10.43 11.92 13.21
N ARG A 73 -9.75 10.77 13.38
CA ARG A 73 -10.03 9.82 14.46
C ARG A 73 -9.55 10.32 15.82
N LEU A 74 -8.36 10.90 15.89
CA LEU A 74 -7.75 11.28 17.16
C LEU A 74 -8.06 12.72 17.59
N ASN A 75 -8.57 13.58 16.69
CA ASN A 75 -8.76 15.02 16.93
C ASN A 75 -7.49 15.75 17.45
N ILE A 76 -6.31 15.11 17.30
CA ILE A 76 -5.02 15.60 17.77
C ILE A 76 -4.00 15.35 16.66
N GLY A 77 -3.33 16.42 16.23
CA GLY A 77 -2.28 16.36 15.20
C GLY A 77 -0.89 16.16 15.80
N SER A 78 -0.64 15.03 16.46
CA SER A 78 0.69 14.72 16.98
C SER A 78 1.56 14.06 15.90
N PRO A 79 2.66 14.70 15.45
CA PRO A 79 3.56 14.10 14.45
C PRO A 79 4.29 12.85 14.98
N ILE A 80 4.41 12.71 16.30
CA ILE A 80 5.05 11.54 16.94
C ILE A 80 4.24 10.26 16.67
N ALA A 81 2.93 10.38 16.47
CA ALA A 81 2.05 9.25 16.24
C ALA A 81 2.32 8.51 14.91
N GLY A 82 2.98 9.15 13.94
CA GLY A 82 3.38 8.51 12.68
C GLY A 82 4.74 7.83 12.72
N VAL A 83 5.51 7.98 13.80
CA VAL A 83 6.87 7.43 13.89
C VAL A 83 6.80 5.90 13.90
N GLY A 84 7.55 5.27 13.00
CA GLY A 84 7.58 3.80 12.86
C GLY A 84 6.47 3.21 11.99
N TYR A 85 5.46 3.98 11.57
CA TYR A 85 4.45 3.49 10.62
C TYR A 85 5.02 3.16 9.25
N GLU A 86 6.07 3.85 8.81
CA GLU A 86 6.80 3.51 7.58
C GLU A 86 7.39 2.09 7.67
N LEU A 87 8.10 1.80 8.76
CA LEU A 87 8.72 0.50 8.98
C LEU A 87 7.67 -0.60 9.16
N ASN A 88 6.59 -0.32 9.88
CA ASN A 88 5.47 -1.25 10.04
C ASN A 88 4.76 -1.52 8.71
N ALA A 89 4.62 -0.51 7.85
CA ALA A 89 4.06 -0.70 6.52
C ALA A 89 4.94 -1.61 5.65
N ILE A 90 6.26 -1.41 5.68
CA ILE A 90 7.22 -2.28 4.99
C ILE A 90 7.13 -3.70 5.54
N ALA A 91 7.11 -3.88 6.86
CA ALA A 91 7.00 -5.18 7.51
C ALA A 91 5.68 -5.89 7.16
N ALA A 92 4.55 -5.19 7.16
CA ALA A 92 3.24 -5.75 6.78
C ALA A 92 3.24 -6.30 5.36
N VAL A 93 3.80 -5.53 4.42
CA VAL A 93 3.84 -5.89 2.99
C VAL A 93 4.75 -7.10 2.75
N ILE A 94 5.85 -7.22 3.49
CA ILE A 94 6.78 -8.36 3.42
C ILE A 94 6.16 -9.61 4.05
N ILE A 95 5.54 -9.50 5.23
CA ILE A 95 4.81 -10.61 5.87
C ILE A 95 3.67 -11.08 4.96
N GLY A 96 3.04 -10.15 4.24
CA GLY A 96 2.04 -10.43 3.22
C GLY A 96 2.56 -11.10 1.94
N GLY A 97 3.87 -11.35 1.83
CA GLY A 97 4.48 -12.10 0.72
C GLY A 97 4.90 -11.26 -0.49
N THR A 98 5.01 -9.94 -0.35
CA THR A 98 5.56 -9.07 -1.41
C THR A 98 7.09 -9.10 -1.39
N SER A 99 7.72 -9.25 -2.55
CA SER A 99 9.18 -9.33 -2.65
C SER A 99 9.82 -7.93 -2.68
N LEU A 100 10.84 -7.71 -1.84
CA LEU A 100 11.71 -6.53 -1.91
C LEU A 100 12.50 -6.46 -3.22
N SER A 101 12.83 -7.61 -3.80
CA SER A 101 13.56 -7.70 -5.06
C SER A 101 12.66 -7.46 -6.28
N GLY A 102 11.35 -7.26 -6.08
CA GLY A 102 10.39 -6.94 -7.13
C GLY A 102 9.79 -8.15 -7.86
N GLY A 103 8.82 -7.88 -8.74
CA GLY A 103 8.22 -8.88 -9.62
C GLY A 103 7.12 -9.76 -9.01
N LYS A 104 6.92 -9.74 -7.68
CA LYS A 104 5.89 -10.55 -6.99
C LYS A 104 5.26 -9.77 -5.83
N GLY A 105 3.94 -9.82 -5.74
CA GLY A 105 3.16 -9.18 -4.69
C GLY A 105 1.66 -9.33 -4.91
N SER A 106 0.89 -9.21 -3.83
CA SER A 106 -0.57 -9.26 -3.86
C SER A 106 -1.15 -8.34 -2.81
N ILE A 107 -2.11 -7.51 -3.19
CA ILE A 107 -2.83 -6.64 -2.26
C ILE A 107 -3.55 -7.44 -1.18
N VAL A 108 -4.08 -8.61 -1.52
CA VAL A 108 -4.72 -9.50 -0.55
C VAL A 108 -3.69 -10.00 0.48
N GLY A 109 -2.49 -10.36 0.02
CA GLY A 109 -1.40 -10.76 0.90
C GLY A 109 -0.98 -9.63 1.84
N THR A 110 -0.80 -8.42 1.30
CA THR A 110 -0.49 -7.21 2.08
C THR A 110 -1.54 -6.92 3.15
N LEU A 111 -2.83 -7.12 2.87
CA LEU A 111 -3.89 -6.94 3.86
C LEU A 111 -3.80 -7.94 4.99
N VAL A 112 -3.56 -9.21 4.67
CA VAL A 112 -3.37 -10.25 5.68
C VAL A 112 -2.15 -9.92 6.54
N GLY A 113 -1.04 -9.50 5.93
CA GLY A 113 0.16 -9.08 6.66
C GLY A 113 -0.07 -7.87 7.57
N ALA A 114 -0.82 -6.87 7.12
CA ALA A 114 -1.21 -5.72 7.93
C ALA A 114 -2.11 -6.13 9.11
N CYS A 115 -3.07 -7.02 8.90
CA CYS A 115 -3.90 -7.57 9.97
C CYS A 115 -3.05 -8.33 11.00
N ILE A 116 -2.09 -9.15 10.56
CA ILE A 116 -1.18 -9.87 11.45
C ILE A 116 -0.38 -8.88 12.32
N LEU A 117 0.24 -7.88 11.71
CA LEU A 117 0.99 -6.87 12.47
C LEU A 117 0.11 -6.09 13.44
N GLN A 118 -1.11 -5.73 13.05
CA GLN A 118 -2.02 -5.02 13.93
C GLN A 118 -2.45 -5.89 15.12
N VAL A 119 -2.74 -7.17 14.90
CA VAL A 119 -3.07 -8.12 15.98
C VAL A 119 -1.88 -8.29 16.92
N LEU A 120 -0.66 -8.42 16.39
CA LEU A 120 0.55 -8.50 17.21
C LEU A 120 0.76 -7.22 18.03
N SER A 121 0.58 -6.05 17.41
CA SER A 121 0.75 -4.76 18.08
C SER A 121 -0.31 -4.53 19.17
N THR A 122 -1.55 -4.95 18.97
CA THR A 122 -2.65 -4.77 19.93
C THR A 122 -2.72 -5.91 20.95
N GLY A 123 -2.25 -7.11 20.63
CA GLY A 123 -2.29 -8.29 21.50
C GLY A 123 -1.09 -8.44 22.43
N LEU A 124 0.04 -7.78 22.15
CA LEU A 124 1.18 -7.69 23.07
C LEU A 124 1.13 -6.46 24.00
N GLN A 125 0.23 -5.50 23.74
CA GLN A 125 -0.03 -4.33 24.59
C GLN A 125 -1.10 -4.66 25.64
#